data_AF-A0A2A5NN01-F1
#
_entry.id   AF-A0A2A5NN01-F1
#
_cell.length_a   1.000
_cell.length_b   1.000
_cell.length_c   1.000
_cell.angle_alpha   90.00
_cell.angle_beta   90.00
_cell.angle_gamma   90.00
#
_symmetry.space_group_name_H-M   'P 1'
#
loop_
_entity.id
_entity.type
_entity.pdbx_description
1 polymer ?
#
loop_
_entity_poly.entity_id
_entity_poly.type
_entity_poly.pdbx_seq_one_letter_code
_entity_poly.pdbx_strand_id
1 'polypeptide(L)'
;MSVRSFLHRQVRAGRSVVKRMPLRAPGGRRRPPRFIQHDFCPVRQCRPAGCVVGRAADYNRRVRRPPRGCGAADADQEDDTPMTNRPEGDARAERNARREAARQRAQQHRTKQKRRQRGARLGIQIGIGVVLLAAATVITLVLVDSAGPAGPGPDNMSQGGITIGQDLKVQTGTPGGASTPSSSAGADAVRITMYEDYLCPVCGSFEKANGDYIESLVESGAATVDIHPVAILANRSQGTKYSLRAANAAACVADHSPDRFFAFHRALFAEQPAEGTPGLSDADLVDVVKSVDGMQDTKAISDCIADQTYARWVTERTNAVSDGDIPGSSLKTFPGTPLVLVNGQQYQLTNPITNDDFRTFVLSAAGSTDTTATPTPTSSATTTPSASPSASASTD
;
A
#
# COMPACT_ATOMS: atom_id res chain seq x y z
N MET A 1 7.85 -8.54 -52.17
CA MET A 1 6.42 -8.63 -52.57
C MET A 1 5.67 -9.15 -51.34
N SER A 2 5.14 -8.34 -50.43
CA SER A 2 4.06 -7.35 -50.47
C SER A 2 2.63 -7.94 -50.34
N VAL A 3 2.03 -7.67 -49.17
CA VAL A 3 0.64 -7.20 -48.95
C VAL A 3 -0.52 -8.19 -48.69
N ARG A 4 -1.07 -8.04 -47.47
CA ARG A 4 -2.48 -7.98 -47.04
C ARG A 4 -3.55 -8.66 -47.89
N SER A 5 -4.35 -9.51 -47.23
CA SER A 5 -5.81 -9.34 -47.02
C SER A 5 -6.37 -10.65 -46.51
N PHE A 6 -7.18 -10.64 -45.45
CA PHE A 6 -8.50 -11.31 -45.42
C PHE A 6 -9.16 -11.05 -44.07
N LEU A 7 -9.97 -9.99 -44.05
CA LEU A 7 -10.91 -9.68 -42.98
C LEU A 7 -12.28 -9.71 -43.68
N HIS A 8 -13.10 -10.75 -43.43
CA HIS A 8 -14.56 -10.61 -43.39
C HIS A 8 -15.27 -11.92 -43.00
N ARG A 9 -16.13 -11.78 -41.98
CA ARG A 9 -17.53 -12.26 -41.92
C ARG A 9 -17.74 -13.74 -41.58
N GLN A 10 -18.39 -13.99 -40.43
CA GLN A 10 -19.73 -14.60 -40.36
C GLN A 10 -20.28 -14.41 -38.93
N VAL A 11 -21.39 -13.67 -38.84
CA VAL A 11 -22.28 -13.54 -37.67
C VAL A 11 -23.59 -14.21 -38.07
N ARG A 12 -24.02 -15.22 -37.31
CA ARG A 12 -25.36 -15.86 -37.19
C ARG A 12 -25.12 -17.32 -36.79
N ALA A 13 -25.90 -18.02 -35.98
CA ALA A 13 -27.09 -17.76 -35.18
C ALA A 13 -27.20 -18.99 -34.27
N GLY A 14 -27.50 -18.82 -32.99
CA GLY A 14 -27.61 -19.94 -32.04
C GLY A 14 -28.66 -19.64 -30.99
N ARG A 15 -29.93 -19.68 -31.41
CA ARG A 15 -31.12 -19.48 -30.58
C ARG A 15 -31.49 -20.83 -30.00
N SER A 16 -31.14 -21.10 -28.73
CA SER A 16 -31.62 -22.29 -28.02
C SER A 16 -32.47 -21.92 -26.81
N VAL A 17 -33.66 -22.51 -26.86
CA VAL A 17 -34.81 -22.42 -25.98
C VAL A 17 -34.46 -22.94 -24.59
N VAL A 18 -34.65 -22.13 -23.54
CA VAL A 18 -34.77 -22.64 -22.16
C VAL A 18 -36.13 -22.27 -21.61
N LYS A 19 -36.84 -23.35 -21.29
CA LYS A 19 -38.22 -23.49 -20.84
C LYS A 19 -38.35 -22.93 -19.42
N ARG A 20 -39.29 -22.01 -19.21
CA ARG A 20 -39.72 -21.54 -17.88
C ARG A 20 -40.64 -22.57 -17.21
N MET A 21 -40.44 -22.82 -15.93
CA MET A 21 -41.46 -23.24 -14.95
C MET A 21 -40.98 -22.88 -13.52
N PRO A 22 -41.88 -22.72 -12.54
CA PRO A 22 -41.84 -21.57 -11.62
C PRO A 22 -41.72 -21.92 -10.12
N LEU A 23 -41.37 -20.86 -9.36
CA LEU A 23 -41.75 -20.53 -7.98
C LEU A 23 -41.47 -21.53 -6.84
N ARG A 24 -40.57 -21.12 -5.93
CA ARG A 24 -40.90 -21.06 -4.49
C ARG A 24 -39.95 -20.12 -3.72
N ALA A 25 -40.51 -19.09 -3.11
CA ALA A 25 -39.84 -18.25 -2.12
C ALA A 25 -40.13 -18.79 -0.72
N PRO A 26 -39.25 -18.51 0.26
CA PRO A 26 -39.73 -18.15 1.59
C PRO A 26 -39.17 -16.80 2.02
N GLY A 27 -40.09 -15.94 2.47
CA GLY A 27 -39.79 -14.67 3.10
C GLY A 27 -39.22 -14.81 4.51
N GLY A 28 -38.57 -13.74 4.96
CA GLY A 28 -38.07 -13.62 6.33
C GLY A 28 -37.33 -12.31 6.54
N ARG A 29 -38.03 -11.16 6.42
CA ARG A 29 -37.48 -9.87 6.87
C ARG A 29 -37.47 -9.84 8.40
N ARG A 30 -36.32 -10.03 9.03
CA ARG A 30 -36.12 -9.71 10.45
C ARG A 30 -35.78 -8.22 10.58
N ARG A 31 -36.59 -7.50 11.35
CA ARG A 31 -36.35 -6.10 11.77
C ARG A 31 -35.17 -6.05 12.75
N PRO A 32 -34.26 -5.07 12.69
CA PRO A 32 -33.34 -4.81 13.79
C PRO A 32 -34.08 -4.15 14.97
N PRO A 33 -33.71 -4.43 16.22
CA PRO A 33 -34.32 -3.81 17.39
C PRO A 33 -33.91 -2.34 17.51
N ARG A 34 -34.87 -1.53 17.98
CA ARG A 34 -34.71 -0.12 18.34
C ARG A 34 -33.71 0.00 19.50
N PHE A 35 -32.60 0.70 19.27
CA PHE A 35 -31.75 1.20 20.35
C PHE A 35 -32.50 2.32 21.08
N ILE A 36 -32.78 2.08 22.36
CA ILE A 36 -33.28 3.08 23.30
C ILE A 36 -32.08 3.93 23.71
N GLN A 37 -32.07 5.20 23.32
CA GLN A 37 -31.16 6.20 23.87
C GLN A 37 -31.57 6.45 25.33
N HIS A 38 -30.77 5.97 26.26
CA HIS A 38 -30.80 6.47 27.63
C HIS A 38 -30.00 7.78 27.69
N ASP A 39 -30.70 8.86 28.01
CA ASP A 39 -30.14 10.14 28.41
C ASP A 39 -29.19 9.95 29.61
N PHE A 40 -27.88 10.04 29.35
CA PHE A 40 -26.88 10.17 30.40
C PHE A 40 -26.73 11.64 30.77
N CYS A 41 -27.31 11.98 31.92
CA CYS A 41 -27.03 13.19 32.69
C CYS A 41 -25.53 13.24 33.06
N PRO A 42 -24.79 14.33 32.78
CA PRO A 42 -23.42 14.46 33.27
C PRO A 42 -23.44 14.84 34.76
N VAL A 43 -22.99 13.91 35.60
CA VAL A 43 -22.72 14.14 37.02
C VAL A 43 -21.52 15.08 37.13
N ARG A 44 -21.75 16.24 37.77
CA ARG A 44 -20.72 17.19 38.20
C ARG A 44 -19.79 16.50 39.19
N GLN A 45 -18.50 16.40 38.88
CA GLN A 45 -17.46 16.12 39.87
C GLN A 45 -16.67 17.39 40.19
N CYS A 46 -16.70 17.73 41.48
CA CYS A 46 -15.99 18.83 42.12
C CYS A 46 -14.47 18.58 42.12
N ARG A 47 -13.69 19.61 41.78
CA ARG A 47 -12.25 19.72 42.10
C ARG A 47 -12.07 20.43 43.45
N PRO A 48 -11.06 20.08 44.27
CA PRO A 48 -10.66 20.92 45.39
C PRO A 48 -9.62 21.99 44.97
N ALA A 49 -9.92 23.22 45.39
CA ALA A 49 -9.06 24.33 45.82
C ALA A 49 -7.80 24.75 45.02
N GLY A 50 -7.81 26.01 44.55
CA GLY A 50 -6.64 26.82 44.22
C GLY A 50 -6.95 28.06 43.35
N CYS A 51 -7.34 29.19 43.95
CA CYS A 51 -7.58 30.51 43.31
C CYS A 51 -6.30 31.10 42.67
N VAL A 52 -6.36 31.98 41.65
CA VAL A 52 -6.49 33.45 41.81
C VAL A 52 -6.72 34.16 40.45
N VAL A 53 -7.78 34.99 40.41
CA VAL A 53 -7.99 36.33 39.76
C VAL A 53 -7.55 36.52 38.29
N GLY A 54 -8.48 36.73 37.36
CA GLY A 54 -8.92 38.10 37.00
C GLY A 54 -9.96 38.13 35.87
N ARG A 55 -10.94 39.01 36.05
CA ARG A 55 -12.23 39.14 35.36
C ARG A 55 -12.17 40.29 34.35
N ALA A 56 -12.71 40.12 33.14
CA ALA A 56 -13.62 41.07 32.47
C ALA A 56 -13.94 40.64 31.03
N ALA A 57 -15.18 40.18 30.82
CA ALA A 57 -15.81 40.15 29.51
C ALA A 57 -16.45 41.52 29.26
N ASP A 58 -16.10 42.18 28.17
CA ASP A 58 -16.68 43.47 27.79
C ASP A 58 -17.97 43.26 27.00
N TYR A 59 -19.07 43.72 27.60
CA TYR A 59 -20.44 43.61 27.11
C TYR A 59 -20.83 44.93 26.42
N ASN A 60 -21.33 44.82 25.19
CA ASN A 60 -22.19 45.77 24.47
C ASN A 60 -22.32 47.21 24.99
N ARG A 61 -21.85 48.21 24.22
CA ARG A 61 -22.33 49.59 24.37
C ARG A 61 -23.01 50.10 23.10
N ARG A 62 -24.34 50.02 23.14
CA ARG A 62 -25.27 50.68 22.23
C ARG A 62 -25.17 52.21 22.37
N VAL A 63 -25.33 52.86 21.22
CA VAL A 63 -25.46 54.30 21.01
C VAL A 63 -26.65 54.85 21.80
N ARG A 64 -26.44 55.89 22.62
CA ARG A 64 -27.52 56.73 23.17
C ARG A 64 -27.14 58.20 23.00
N ARG A 65 -28.01 58.96 22.30
CA ARG A 65 -28.03 60.42 22.25
C ARG A 65 -28.43 60.98 23.64
N PRO A 66 -27.92 62.15 24.06
CA PRO A 66 -28.52 62.89 25.17
C PRO A 66 -29.62 63.86 24.67
N PRO A 67 -30.60 64.19 25.54
CA PRO A 67 -31.77 65.02 25.20
C PRO A 67 -31.57 66.52 25.50
N ARG A 68 -32.53 67.31 25.04
CA ARG A 68 -32.71 68.75 25.31
C ARG A 68 -33.37 69.00 26.68
N GLY A 69 -33.10 70.17 27.26
CA GLY A 69 -33.90 70.85 28.31
C GLY A 69 -33.03 71.72 29.23
N CYS A 70 -33.02 73.06 29.08
CA CYS A 70 -33.74 74.09 29.87
C CYS A 70 -33.26 74.17 31.35
N GLY A 71 -32.84 75.29 31.96
CA GLY A 71 -32.69 76.71 31.59
C GLY A 71 -32.34 77.55 32.85
N ALA A 72 -31.93 78.82 32.65
CA ALA A 72 -31.92 80.00 33.56
C ALA A 72 -31.09 79.92 34.86
N ALA A 73 -30.46 80.96 35.43
CA ALA A 73 -30.27 82.41 35.23
C ALA A 73 -28.89 82.75 35.90
N ASP A 74 -28.23 83.90 35.82
CA ASP A 74 -28.62 85.30 35.96
C ASP A 74 -27.50 86.21 35.41
N ALA A 75 -27.86 87.49 35.29
CA ALA A 75 -27.13 88.61 34.73
C ALA A 75 -25.77 88.89 35.39
N ASP A 76 -24.84 89.49 34.63
CA ASP A 76 -24.37 90.84 34.95
C ASP A 76 -23.44 91.43 33.86
N GLN A 77 -23.68 92.72 33.63
CA GLN A 77 -22.79 93.75 33.12
C GLN A 77 -22.34 93.72 31.64
N GLU A 78 -23.06 94.51 30.85
CA GLU A 78 -22.55 95.21 29.67
C GLU A 78 -21.32 96.04 30.06
N ASP A 79 -20.17 95.74 29.45
CA ASP A 79 -19.08 96.70 29.31
C ASP A 79 -18.71 96.76 27.82
N ASP A 80 -19.15 97.86 27.22
CA ASP A 80 -19.11 98.15 25.80
C ASP A 80 -17.69 98.65 25.47
N THR A 81 -16.78 97.72 25.14
CA THR A 81 -15.50 98.05 24.52
C THR A 81 -15.33 97.29 23.21
N PRO A 82 -15.13 97.96 22.06
CA PRO A 82 -14.84 97.29 20.81
C PRO A 82 -13.39 96.82 20.86
N MET A 83 -13.14 95.65 21.45
CA MET A 83 -11.86 94.95 21.34
C MET A 83 -11.70 94.42 19.91
N THR A 84 -11.36 95.35 19.01
CA THR A 84 -10.82 95.09 17.68
C THR A 84 -9.38 94.60 17.79
N ASN A 85 -9.13 93.54 18.56
CA ASN A 85 -7.90 92.77 18.46
C ASN A 85 -8.00 91.85 17.24
N ARG A 86 -8.08 92.49 16.06
CA ARG A 86 -7.81 91.85 14.79
C ARG A 86 -6.30 91.59 14.82
N PRO A 87 -5.83 90.33 14.92
CA PRO A 87 -4.40 90.09 14.84
C PRO A 87 -3.93 90.64 13.49
N GLU A 88 -2.98 91.57 13.58
CA GLU A 88 -2.27 92.17 12.45
C GLU A 88 -1.79 91.08 11.50
N GLY A 89 -1.63 91.44 10.22
CA GLY A 89 -1.47 90.49 9.09
C GLY A 89 -0.48 89.35 9.35
N ASP A 90 0.56 89.62 10.12
CA ASP A 90 1.66 88.70 10.43
C ASP A 90 1.22 87.48 11.24
N ALA A 91 0.39 87.65 12.27
CA ALA A 91 -0.10 86.53 13.09
C ALA A 91 -1.12 85.65 12.31
N ARG A 92 -1.77 86.19 11.27
CA ARG A 92 -2.60 85.40 10.34
C ARG A 92 -1.73 84.66 9.33
N ALA A 93 -0.69 85.31 8.82
CA ALA A 93 0.29 84.69 7.93
C ALA A 93 0.99 83.50 8.60
N GLU A 94 1.40 83.64 9.87
CA GLU A 94 2.08 82.57 10.61
C GLU A 94 1.17 81.36 10.87
N ARG A 95 -0.11 81.59 11.22
CA ARG A 95 -1.09 80.49 11.37
C ARG A 95 -1.38 79.78 10.06
N ASN A 96 -1.43 80.50 8.94
CA ASN A 96 -1.59 79.90 7.62
C ASN A 96 -0.35 79.09 7.23
N ALA A 97 0.86 79.60 7.47
CA ALA A 97 2.11 78.87 7.26
C ALA A 97 2.19 77.58 8.10
N ARG A 98 1.78 77.60 9.37
CA ARG A 98 1.70 76.39 10.22
C ARG A 98 0.69 75.37 9.70
N ARG A 99 -0.46 75.81 9.17
CA ARG A 99 -1.48 74.95 8.55
C ARG A 99 -0.97 74.32 7.24
N GLU A 100 -0.21 75.06 6.44
CA GLU A 100 0.39 74.55 5.21
C GLU A 100 1.52 73.55 5.51
N ALA A 101 2.37 73.82 6.49
CA ALA A 101 3.40 72.88 6.95
C ALA A 101 2.77 71.58 7.48
N ALA A 102 1.65 71.65 8.20
CA ALA A 102 0.90 70.48 8.66
C ALA A 102 0.30 69.68 7.48
N ARG A 103 -0.22 70.36 6.45
CA ARG A 103 -0.73 69.73 5.21
C ARG A 103 0.39 69.05 4.43
N GLN A 104 1.56 69.68 4.29
CA GLN A 104 2.72 69.10 3.61
C GLN A 104 3.23 67.84 4.34
N ARG A 105 3.33 67.87 5.67
CA ARG A 105 3.70 66.67 6.46
C ARG A 105 2.65 65.56 6.30
N ALA A 106 1.36 65.89 6.35
CA ALA A 106 0.29 64.91 6.13
C ALA A 106 0.34 64.27 4.72
N GLN A 107 0.68 65.04 3.68
CA GLN A 107 0.87 64.51 2.32
C GLN A 107 2.11 63.62 2.20
N GLN A 108 3.23 63.98 2.84
CA GLN A 108 4.44 63.15 2.88
C GLN A 108 4.23 61.83 3.61
N HIS A 109 3.48 61.81 4.72
CA HIS A 109 3.13 60.57 5.42
C HIS A 109 2.21 59.68 4.58
N ARG A 110 1.21 60.26 3.88
CA ARG A 110 0.31 59.51 2.98
C ARG A 110 1.04 58.91 1.78
N THR A 111 1.98 59.62 1.19
CA THR A 111 2.77 59.11 0.05
C THR A 111 3.74 57.99 0.48
N LYS A 112 4.40 58.13 1.63
CA LYS A 112 5.25 57.08 2.21
C LYS A 112 4.46 55.82 2.59
N GLN A 113 3.26 55.96 3.18
CA GLN A 113 2.39 54.82 3.50
C GLN A 113 1.88 54.10 2.24
N LYS A 114 1.45 54.83 1.19
CA LYS A 114 1.02 54.24 -0.08
C LYS A 114 2.13 53.45 -0.77
N ARG A 115 3.38 53.93 -0.74
CA ARG A 115 4.53 53.20 -1.31
C ARG A 115 4.84 51.92 -0.53
N ARG A 116 4.81 51.97 0.81
CA ARG A 116 5.00 50.79 1.67
C ARG A 116 3.91 49.74 1.46
N GLN A 117 2.65 50.15 1.36
CA GLN A 117 1.53 49.21 1.12
C GLN A 117 1.61 48.55 -0.26
N ARG A 118 2.04 49.27 -1.32
CA ARG A 118 2.23 48.69 -2.65
C ARG A 118 3.39 47.70 -2.67
N GLY A 119 4.54 48.04 -2.08
CA GLY A 119 5.69 47.15 -1.98
C GLY A 119 5.41 45.90 -1.15
N ALA A 120 4.70 46.05 -0.02
CA ALA A 120 4.33 44.92 0.84
C ALA A 120 3.35 43.95 0.15
N ARG A 121 2.34 44.46 -0.56
CA ARG A 121 1.40 43.61 -1.32
C ARG A 121 2.10 42.85 -2.44
N LEU A 122 3.01 43.50 -3.16
CA LEU A 122 3.78 42.86 -4.23
C LEU A 122 4.71 41.77 -3.65
N GLY A 123 5.38 42.06 -2.53
CA GLY A 123 6.23 41.08 -1.84
C GLY A 123 5.45 39.86 -1.34
N ILE A 124 4.25 40.06 -0.80
CA ILE A 124 3.36 38.96 -0.38
C ILE A 124 2.90 38.14 -1.58
N GLN A 125 2.51 38.78 -2.69
CA GLN A 125 2.08 38.06 -3.91
C GLN A 125 3.22 37.23 -4.52
N ILE A 126 4.43 37.79 -4.59
CA ILE A 126 5.62 37.07 -5.05
C ILE A 126 5.95 35.92 -4.10
N GLY A 127 5.90 36.15 -2.79
CA GLY A 127 6.14 35.12 -1.78
C GLY A 127 5.15 33.94 -1.88
N ILE A 128 3.85 34.23 -2.03
CA ILE A 128 2.82 33.21 -2.25
C ILE A 128 3.08 32.46 -3.57
N GLY A 129 3.41 33.19 -4.63
CA GLY A 129 3.76 32.60 -5.92
C GLY A 129 4.91 31.60 -5.82
N VAL A 130 6.00 31.98 -5.14
CA VAL A 130 7.17 31.10 -4.93
C VAL A 130 6.81 29.88 -4.10
N VAL A 131 6.02 30.03 -3.03
CA VAL A 131 5.59 28.89 -2.19
C VAL A 131 4.70 27.92 -2.97
N LEU A 132 3.76 28.43 -3.76
CA LEU A 132 2.91 27.58 -4.60
C LEU A 132 3.70 26.87 -5.69
N LEU A 133 4.67 27.55 -6.31
CA LEU A 133 5.56 26.94 -7.29
C LEU A 133 6.40 25.83 -6.65
N ALA A 134 6.98 26.09 -5.47
CA ALA A 134 7.75 25.10 -4.71
C ALA A 134 6.89 23.87 -4.36
N ALA A 135 5.68 24.09 -3.84
CA ALA A 135 4.74 23.01 -3.53
C ALA A 135 4.34 22.22 -4.78
N ALA A 136 4.07 22.89 -5.90
CA ALA A 136 3.77 22.23 -7.17
C ALA A 136 4.94 21.38 -7.65
N THR A 137 6.19 21.86 -7.57
CA THR A 137 7.39 21.05 -7.91
C THR A 137 7.52 19.81 -7.02
N VAL A 138 7.29 19.93 -5.71
CA VAL A 138 7.36 18.77 -4.80
C VAL A 138 6.26 17.75 -5.14
N ILE A 139 5.03 18.21 -5.37
CA ILE A 139 3.92 17.34 -5.78
C ILE A 139 4.23 16.67 -7.11
N THR A 140 4.80 17.40 -8.08
CA THR A 140 5.14 16.86 -9.40
C THR A 140 6.25 15.82 -9.28
N LEU A 141 7.28 16.04 -8.46
CA LEU A 141 8.34 15.07 -8.20
C LEU A 141 7.79 13.76 -7.60
N VAL A 142 6.92 13.86 -6.61
CA VAL A 142 6.30 12.68 -5.98
C VAL A 142 5.41 11.93 -6.98
N LEU A 143 4.63 12.64 -7.80
CA LEU A 143 3.77 12.01 -8.81
C LEU A 143 4.57 11.36 -9.95
N VAL A 144 5.70 11.94 -10.38
CA VAL A 144 6.56 11.36 -11.41
C VAL A 144 7.29 10.12 -10.89
N ASP A 145 7.66 10.09 -9.61
CA ASP A 145 8.20 8.89 -8.97
C ASP A 145 7.14 7.80 -8.78
N SER A 146 5.87 8.19 -8.65
CA SER A 146 4.74 7.26 -8.48
C SER A 146 4.18 6.68 -9.79
N ALA A 147 4.52 7.25 -10.95
CA ALA A 147 3.87 6.95 -12.24
C ALA A 147 4.82 6.39 -13.32
N GLY A 148 6.07 6.07 -12.98
CA GLY A 148 6.97 5.42 -13.92
C GLY A 148 6.65 3.92 -14.10
N PRO A 149 7.19 3.28 -15.16
CA PRO A 149 7.22 1.81 -15.27
C PRO A 149 7.92 1.22 -14.05
N ALA A 150 7.72 -0.09 -13.81
CA ALA A 150 8.22 -0.72 -12.61
C ALA A 150 9.69 -0.38 -12.38
N GLY A 151 10.06 0.04 -11.16
CA GLY A 151 11.45 0.25 -10.82
C GLY A 151 12.24 -1.01 -11.19
N PRO A 152 13.51 -0.90 -11.65
CA PRO A 152 14.28 -2.09 -12.00
C PRO A 152 14.29 -3.04 -10.79
N GLY A 153 13.72 -4.23 -10.99
CA GLY A 153 13.76 -5.29 -9.99
C GLY A 153 15.17 -5.87 -9.90
N PRO A 154 15.46 -6.67 -8.86
CA PRO A 154 16.72 -7.39 -8.79
C PRO A 154 16.82 -8.40 -9.95
N ASP A 155 18.03 -8.63 -10.45
CA ASP A 155 18.25 -9.40 -11.70
C ASP A 155 17.70 -10.83 -11.59
N ASN A 156 17.77 -11.40 -10.38
CA ASN A 156 17.33 -12.77 -10.08
C ASN A 156 15.83 -12.88 -9.73
N MET A 157 15.02 -11.82 -9.89
CA MET A 157 13.58 -11.85 -9.59
C MET A 157 12.69 -11.25 -10.68
N SER A 158 13.00 -11.47 -11.96
CA SER A 158 12.27 -10.84 -13.07
C SER A 158 10.74 -11.07 -13.08
N GLN A 159 10.24 -12.14 -12.44
CA GLN A 159 8.80 -12.42 -12.30
C GLN A 159 8.23 -12.11 -10.91
N GLY A 160 8.94 -11.37 -10.06
CA GLY A 160 8.53 -11.08 -8.68
C GLY A 160 9.03 -12.08 -7.64
N GLY A 161 9.65 -13.16 -8.07
CA GLY A 161 10.15 -14.22 -7.20
C GLY A 161 11.49 -14.76 -7.65
N ILE A 162 12.19 -15.39 -6.71
CA ILE A 162 13.47 -16.04 -6.90
C ILE A 162 13.27 -17.56 -6.87
N THR A 163 13.72 -18.24 -7.91
CA THR A 163 13.67 -19.70 -7.98
C THR A 163 14.97 -20.31 -7.45
N ILE A 164 14.83 -21.19 -6.47
CA ILE A 164 15.90 -21.88 -5.77
C ILE A 164 15.74 -23.37 -6.08
N GLY A 165 16.81 -23.99 -6.57
CA GLY A 165 16.86 -25.40 -6.93
C GLY A 165 17.88 -26.16 -6.09
N GLN A 166 18.38 -27.27 -6.66
CA GLN A 166 19.32 -28.17 -6.02
C GLN A 166 20.45 -27.46 -5.26
N ASP A 167 20.82 -28.01 -4.10
CA ASP A 167 21.84 -27.46 -3.20
C ASP A 167 21.56 -26.01 -2.74
N LEU A 168 20.28 -25.62 -2.72
CA LEU A 168 19.80 -24.26 -2.39
C LEU A 168 20.39 -23.16 -3.28
N LYS A 169 20.73 -23.52 -4.53
CA LYS A 169 21.30 -22.59 -5.51
C LYS A 169 20.21 -21.92 -6.33
N VAL A 170 20.41 -20.64 -6.61
CA VAL A 170 19.46 -19.89 -7.43
C VAL A 170 19.54 -20.36 -8.89
N GLN A 171 18.38 -20.66 -9.46
CA GLN A 171 18.25 -20.96 -10.87
C GLN A 171 18.06 -19.66 -11.63
N THR A 172 19.08 -19.24 -12.37
CA THR A 172 18.97 -18.06 -13.25
C THR A 172 18.17 -18.43 -14.51
N GLY A 173 16.90 -18.00 -14.54
CA GLY A 173 16.11 -17.97 -15.77
C GLY A 173 16.50 -16.78 -16.63
N THR A 174 16.46 -16.92 -17.95
CA THR A 174 16.71 -15.79 -18.86
C THR A 174 15.71 -14.64 -18.59
N PRO A 175 16.17 -13.38 -18.45
CA PRO A 175 15.28 -12.24 -18.28
C PRO A 175 14.24 -12.17 -19.42
N GLY A 176 12.95 -12.24 -19.06
CA GLY A 176 11.83 -12.17 -20.01
C GLY A 176 11.31 -13.51 -20.55
N GLY A 177 11.90 -14.64 -20.15
CA GLY A 177 11.25 -15.94 -20.25
C GLY A 177 10.39 -16.22 -19.02
N ALA A 178 9.27 -16.95 -19.16
CA ALA A 178 8.75 -17.68 -18.02
C ALA A 178 9.91 -18.47 -17.41
N SER A 179 10.02 -18.54 -16.07
CA SER A 179 10.94 -19.45 -15.40
C SER A 179 10.59 -20.86 -15.88
N THR A 180 11.25 -21.22 -16.97
CA THR A 180 11.22 -22.55 -17.57
C THR A 180 12.10 -23.34 -16.63
N PRO A 181 11.64 -24.48 -16.09
CA PRO A 181 12.44 -25.27 -15.17
C PRO A 181 13.83 -25.43 -15.80
N SER A 182 14.83 -24.85 -15.13
CA SER A 182 16.20 -24.92 -15.61
C SER A 182 16.59 -26.39 -15.63
N SER A 183 17.37 -26.78 -16.64
CA SER A 183 17.83 -28.14 -16.93
C SER A 183 18.57 -28.87 -15.78
N SER A 184 18.75 -28.20 -14.63
CA SER A 184 19.31 -28.75 -13.39
C SER A 184 18.26 -29.36 -12.46
N ALA A 185 16.99 -28.96 -12.56
CA ALA A 185 15.91 -29.70 -11.95
C ALA A 185 15.53 -30.83 -12.92
N GLY A 186 15.50 -32.09 -12.45
CA GLY A 186 14.99 -33.18 -13.27
C GLY A 186 13.61 -32.79 -13.82
N ALA A 187 13.25 -33.27 -15.01
CA ALA A 187 11.95 -32.97 -15.62
C ALA A 187 10.74 -33.31 -14.72
N ASP A 188 10.98 -34.07 -13.64
CA ASP A 188 10.03 -34.54 -12.64
C ASP A 188 10.06 -33.78 -11.30
N ALA A 189 10.92 -32.76 -11.15
CA ALA A 189 11.04 -32.02 -9.88
C ALA A 189 9.79 -31.19 -9.59
N VAL A 190 9.31 -31.26 -8.34
CA VAL A 190 8.10 -30.54 -7.91
C VAL A 190 8.39 -29.04 -7.84
N ARG A 191 7.54 -28.20 -8.46
CA ARG A 191 7.62 -26.75 -8.30
C ARG A 191 6.75 -26.29 -7.14
N ILE A 192 7.37 -25.79 -6.09
CA ILE A 192 6.70 -25.11 -4.98
C ILE A 192 6.82 -23.61 -5.23
N THR A 193 5.71 -22.86 -5.23
CA THR A 193 5.71 -21.40 -5.39
C THR A 193 5.02 -20.77 -4.19
N MET A 194 5.64 -19.77 -3.59
CA MET A 194 5.24 -19.20 -2.32
C MET A 194 5.16 -17.68 -2.42
N TYR A 195 3.99 -17.12 -2.13
CA TYR A 195 3.82 -15.67 -1.97
C TYR A 195 3.63 -15.36 -0.50
N GLU A 196 4.58 -14.64 0.07
CA GLU A 196 4.69 -14.49 1.52
C GLU A 196 4.99 -13.05 1.93
N ASP A 197 4.45 -12.67 3.08
CA ASP A 197 4.72 -11.38 3.72
C ASP A 197 5.45 -11.65 5.04
N TYR A 198 6.63 -11.06 5.21
CA TYR A 198 7.48 -11.30 6.37
C TYR A 198 6.88 -10.81 7.71
N LEU A 199 5.80 -10.03 7.71
CA LEU A 199 5.04 -9.68 8.92
C LEU A 199 3.88 -10.63 9.21
N CYS A 200 3.47 -11.46 8.25
CA CYS A 200 2.28 -12.29 8.37
C CYS A 200 2.52 -13.45 9.35
N PRO A 201 1.76 -13.52 10.47
CA PRO A 201 1.93 -14.59 11.46
C PRO A 201 1.62 -15.99 10.90
N VAL A 202 0.73 -16.06 9.92
CA VAL A 202 0.36 -17.32 9.25
C VAL A 202 1.48 -17.79 8.31
N CYS A 203 2.19 -16.86 7.64
CA CYS A 203 3.39 -17.20 6.87
C CYS A 203 4.48 -17.75 7.80
N GLY A 204 4.77 -17.06 8.90
CA GLY A 204 5.76 -17.53 9.88
C GLY A 204 5.39 -18.90 10.48
N SER A 205 4.10 -19.16 10.71
CA SER A 205 3.64 -20.47 11.17
C SER A 205 3.79 -21.57 10.10
N PHE A 206 3.52 -21.26 8.84
CA PHE A 206 3.74 -22.17 7.72
C PHE A 206 5.23 -22.49 7.54
N GLU A 207 6.07 -21.46 7.53
CA GLU A 207 7.52 -21.59 7.44
C GLU A 207 8.10 -22.41 8.59
N LYS A 208 7.65 -22.16 9.82
CA LYS A 208 8.07 -22.95 10.98
C LYS A 208 7.68 -24.43 10.87
N ALA A 209 6.51 -24.72 10.31
CA ALA A 209 6.02 -26.10 10.18
C ALA A 209 6.65 -26.84 8.99
N ASN A 210 6.95 -26.15 7.89
CA ASN A 210 7.25 -26.78 6.60
C ASN A 210 8.62 -26.47 6.02
N GLY A 211 9.32 -25.45 6.51
CA GLY A 211 10.55 -24.99 5.87
C GLY A 211 11.66 -26.04 5.82
N ASP A 212 11.87 -26.81 6.89
CA ASP A 212 12.90 -27.88 6.91
C ASP A 212 12.57 -28.99 5.89
N TYR A 213 11.29 -29.28 5.68
CA TYR A 213 10.84 -30.23 4.67
C TYR A 213 11.06 -29.67 3.25
N ILE A 214 10.69 -28.41 3.01
CA ILE A 214 10.92 -27.73 1.72
C ILE A 214 12.42 -27.68 1.42
N GLU A 215 13.24 -27.29 2.38
CA GLU A 215 14.70 -27.27 2.30
C GLU A 215 15.24 -28.63 1.87
N SER A 216 14.84 -29.72 2.55
CA SER A 216 15.30 -31.07 2.21
C SER A 216 14.92 -31.51 0.78
N LEU A 217 13.74 -31.12 0.30
CA LEU A 217 13.31 -31.41 -1.07
C LEU A 217 14.13 -30.61 -2.08
N VAL A 218 14.44 -29.36 -1.77
CA VAL A 218 15.21 -28.48 -2.64
C VAL A 218 16.67 -28.92 -2.67
N GLU A 219 17.29 -29.20 -1.53
CA GLU A 219 18.66 -29.73 -1.43
C GLU A 219 18.85 -31.02 -2.23
N SER A 220 17.91 -31.96 -2.11
CA SER A 220 17.96 -33.23 -2.86
C SER A 220 17.65 -33.10 -4.35
N GLY A 221 17.19 -31.93 -4.81
CA GLY A 221 16.73 -31.69 -6.18
C GLY A 221 15.35 -32.30 -6.48
N ALA A 222 14.65 -32.82 -5.48
CA ALA A 222 13.28 -33.34 -5.61
C ALA A 222 12.24 -32.22 -5.83
N ALA A 223 12.57 -30.99 -5.42
CA ALA A 223 11.76 -29.81 -5.68
C ALA A 223 12.61 -28.59 -6.06
N THR A 224 11.95 -27.61 -6.68
CA THR A 224 12.40 -26.22 -6.72
C THR A 224 11.42 -25.38 -5.92
N VAL A 225 11.92 -24.36 -5.21
CA VAL A 225 11.07 -23.38 -4.51
C VAL A 225 11.21 -22.00 -5.14
N ASP A 226 10.09 -21.38 -5.49
CA ASP A 226 9.98 -20.06 -6.10
C ASP A 226 9.31 -19.10 -5.12
N ILE A 227 10.10 -18.24 -4.48
CA ILE A 227 9.67 -17.39 -3.37
C ILE A 227 9.43 -15.98 -3.88
N HIS A 228 8.21 -15.47 -3.68
CA HIS A 228 7.73 -14.13 -4.06
C HIS A 228 7.43 -13.32 -2.79
N PRO A 229 8.38 -12.53 -2.27
CA PRO A 229 8.13 -11.60 -1.18
C PRO A 229 7.10 -10.55 -1.59
N VAL A 230 6.02 -10.42 -0.81
CA VAL A 230 4.99 -9.40 -0.98
C VAL A 230 4.84 -8.56 0.29
N ALA A 231 4.27 -7.36 0.17
CA ALA A 231 4.14 -6.40 1.26
C ALA A 231 2.68 -6.01 1.56
N ILE A 232 1.77 -6.99 1.60
CA ILE A 232 0.33 -6.82 1.81
C ILE A 232 0.02 -6.19 3.19
N LEU A 233 0.88 -6.45 4.18
CA LEU A 233 0.77 -5.96 5.55
C LEU A 233 1.63 -4.72 5.82
N ALA A 234 2.11 -4.01 4.79
CA ALA A 234 2.92 -2.80 4.97
C ALA A 234 2.27 -1.76 5.91
N ASN A 235 0.94 -1.65 5.93
CA ASN A 235 0.23 -0.71 6.82
C ASN A 235 -0.06 -1.27 8.24
N ARG A 236 0.44 -2.46 8.59
CA ARG A 236 0.19 -3.15 9.87
C ARG A 236 1.36 -3.08 10.86
N SER A 237 2.27 -2.13 10.66
CA SER A 237 3.51 -1.98 11.45
C SER A 237 3.69 -0.59 12.07
N GLN A 238 2.63 0.00 12.63
CA GLN A 238 2.66 1.35 13.25
C GLN A 238 3.26 2.47 12.36
N GLY A 239 3.14 2.32 11.04
CA GLY A 239 3.63 3.31 10.06
C GLY A 239 5.09 3.12 9.61
N THR A 240 5.84 2.14 10.14
CA THR A 240 7.21 1.86 9.71
C THR A 240 7.31 1.14 8.37
N LYS A 241 6.22 0.48 7.96
CA LYS A 241 6.14 -0.32 6.73
C LYS A 241 7.07 -1.53 6.72
N TYR A 242 7.20 -2.22 7.86
CA TYR A 242 8.09 -3.37 8.02
C TYR A 242 7.99 -4.40 6.88
N SER A 243 6.80 -4.87 6.48
CA SER A 243 6.65 -5.83 5.37
C SER A 243 7.34 -5.38 4.09
N LEU A 244 7.23 -4.08 3.76
CA LEU A 244 7.84 -3.50 2.57
C LEU A 244 9.37 -3.46 2.69
N ARG A 245 9.89 -3.07 3.86
CA ARG A 245 11.34 -2.98 4.12
C ARG A 245 11.99 -4.37 4.18
N ALA A 246 11.33 -5.35 4.79
CA ALA A 246 11.78 -6.72 4.85
C ALA A 246 11.78 -7.38 3.46
N ALA A 247 10.73 -7.18 2.67
CA ALA A 247 10.70 -7.64 1.27
C ALA A 247 11.75 -6.93 0.39
N ASN A 248 12.02 -5.64 0.62
CA ASN A 248 13.14 -4.93 0.02
C ASN A 248 14.49 -5.56 0.40
N ALA A 249 14.70 -5.88 1.68
CA ALA A 249 15.91 -6.55 2.14
C ALA A 249 16.09 -7.92 1.49
N ALA A 250 15.02 -8.69 1.34
CA ALA A 250 15.05 -9.96 0.62
C ALA A 250 15.44 -9.76 -0.85
N ALA A 251 14.91 -8.74 -1.53
CA ALA A 251 15.31 -8.39 -2.89
C ALA A 251 16.80 -7.98 -2.98
N CYS A 252 17.32 -7.22 -2.01
CA CYS A 252 18.75 -6.87 -1.94
C CYS A 252 19.65 -8.11 -1.80
N VAL A 253 19.24 -9.08 -0.97
CA VAL A 253 19.97 -10.36 -0.83
C VAL A 253 19.86 -11.20 -2.11
N ALA A 254 18.70 -11.21 -2.77
CA ALA A 254 18.51 -11.90 -4.05
C ALA A 254 19.43 -11.36 -5.16
N ASP A 255 19.69 -10.04 -5.16
CA ASP A 255 20.55 -9.40 -6.16
C ASP A 255 22.04 -9.64 -5.88
N HIS A 256 22.47 -9.39 -4.63
CA HIS A 256 23.90 -9.35 -4.28
C HIS A 256 24.45 -10.66 -3.71
N SER A 257 23.61 -11.52 -3.14
CA SER A 257 24.03 -12.82 -2.57
C SER A 257 22.95 -13.90 -2.79
N PRO A 258 22.56 -14.17 -4.06
CA PRO A 258 21.41 -15.02 -4.41
C PRO A 258 21.41 -16.40 -3.74
N ASP A 259 22.56 -17.08 -3.71
CA ASP A 259 22.72 -18.41 -3.09
C ASP A 259 22.52 -18.42 -1.56
N ARG A 260 22.41 -17.26 -0.93
CA ARG A 260 22.12 -17.10 0.51
C ARG A 260 20.70 -16.63 0.78
N PHE A 261 19.90 -16.42 -0.26
CA PHE A 261 18.53 -15.96 -0.13
C PHE A 261 17.69 -16.90 0.73
N PHE A 262 17.74 -18.22 0.51
CA PHE A 262 16.92 -19.16 1.29
C PHE A 262 17.26 -19.09 2.80
N ALA A 263 18.55 -19.07 3.13
CA ALA A 263 18.99 -18.95 4.52
C ALA A 263 18.55 -17.61 5.16
N PHE A 264 18.64 -16.51 4.41
CA PHE A 264 18.14 -15.20 4.86
C PHE A 264 16.62 -15.17 5.04
N HIS A 265 15.89 -15.78 4.11
CA HIS A 265 14.44 -15.93 4.19
C HIS A 265 14.02 -16.66 5.47
N ARG A 266 14.68 -17.79 5.78
CA ARG A 266 14.48 -18.53 7.04
C ARG A 266 14.81 -17.68 8.26
N ALA A 267 15.93 -16.95 8.22
CA ALA A 267 16.36 -16.08 9.31
C ALA A 267 15.37 -14.92 9.57
N LEU A 268 14.81 -14.30 8.52
CA LEU A 268 13.79 -13.26 8.67
C LEU A 268 12.52 -13.76 9.34
N PHE A 269 12.09 -14.99 9.03
CA PHE A 269 10.93 -15.59 9.71
C PHE A 269 11.25 -16.05 11.13
N ALA A 270 12.49 -16.45 11.41
CA ALA A 270 12.94 -16.74 12.77
C ALA A 270 12.91 -15.49 13.67
N GLU A 271 13.31 -14.33 13.12
CA GLU A 271 13.27 -13.02 13.79
C GLU A 271 11.96 -12.26 13.51
N GLN A 272 10.89 -12.95 13.10
CA GLN A 272 9.64 -12.31 12.71
C GLN A 272 9.06 -11.49 13.87
N PRO A 273 8.86 -10.17 13.71
CA PRO A 273 8.21 -9.36 14.73
C PRO A 273 6.72 -9.65 14.79
N ALA A 274 6.12 -9.42 15.96
CA ALA A 274 4.67 -9.53 16.11
C ALA A 274 3.93 -8.48 15.24
N GLU A 275 2.82 -8.88 14.62
CA GLU A 275 1.95 -7.97 13.88
C GLU A 275 1.46 -6.83 14.79
N GLY A 276 1.38 -5.61 14.25
CA GLY A 276 0.96 -4.43 15.00
C GLY A 276 2.09 -3.79 15.82
N THR A 277 3.29 -4.36 15.85
CA THR A 277 4.50 -3.70 16.38
C THR A 277 5.17 -2.84 15.29
N PRO A 278 6.15 -1.97 15.62
CA PRO A 278 6.93 -1.27 14.61
C PRO A 278 7.73 -2.20 13.67
N GLY A 279 7.89 -3.49 14.00
CA GLY A 279 8.79 -4.40 13.30
C GLY A 279 10.26 -4.06 13.48
N LEU A 280 11.13 -4.82 12.80
CA LEU A 280 12.57 -4.58 12.81
C LEU A 280 12.92 -3.28 12.07
N SER A 281 13.92 -2.54 12.57
CA SER A 281 14.50 -1.39 11.88
C SER A 281 15.41 -1.83 10.73
N ASP A 282 15.85 -0.90 9.89
CA ASP A 282 16.77 -1.21 8.79
C ASP A 282 18.13 -1.69 9.31
N ALA A 283 18.56 -1.18 10.47
CA ALA A 283 19.77 -1.66 11.15
C ALA A 283 19.60 -3.11 11.64
N ASP A 284 18.44 -3.42 12.23
CA ASP A 284 18.13 -4.79 12.68
C ASP A 284 18.05 -5.75 11.47
N LEU A 285 17.46 -5.32 10.35
CA LEU A 285 17.43 -6.11 9.10
C LEU A 285 18.84 -6.39 8.58
N VAL A 286 19.73 -5.41 8.64
CA VAL A 286 21.16 -5.58 8.29
C VAL A 286 21.84 -6.55 9.26
N ASP A 287 21.47 -6.58 10.54
CA ASP A 287 22.01 -7.53 11.49
C ASP A 287 21.51 -8.96 11.23
N VAL A 288 20.26 -9.14 10.76
CA VAL A 288 19.78 -10.43 10.24
C VAL A 288 20.56 -10.86 8.99
N VAL A 289 20.90 -9.94 8.08
CA VAL A 289 21.77 -10.27 6.93
C VAL A 289 23.13 -10.79 7.40
N LYS A 290 23.73 -10.15 8.40
CA LYS A 290 25.04 -10.54 8.93
C LYS A 290 25.02 -11.84 9.75
N SER A 291 23.87 -12.26 10.26
CA SER A 291 23.76 -13.51 11.02
C SER A 291 23.76 -14.76 10.12
N VAL A 292 23.56 -14.59 8.82
CA VAL A 292 23.57 -15.68 7.84
C VAL A 292 25.01 -15.99 7.40
N ASP A 293 25.44 -17.22 7.64
CA ASP A 293 26.76 -17.69 7.27
C ASP A 293 26.99 -17.67 5.75
N GLY A 294 28.17 -17.17 5.35
CA GLY A 294 28.58 -17.13 3.96
C GLY A 294 27.84 -16.11 3.11
N MET A 295 27.19 -15.11 3.72
CA MET A 295 26.63 -13.94 3.04
C MET A 295 27.72 -13.19 2.27
N GLN A 296 27.50 -12.98 0.97
CA GLN A 296 28.40 -12.22 0.10
C GLN A 296 27.96 -10.75 0.03
N ASP A 297 28.89 -9.86 -0.36
CA ASP A 297 28.59 -8.44 -0.65
C ASP A 297 27.76 -7.70 0.42
N THR A 298 27.98 -8.03 1.69
CA THR A 298 27.21 -7.50 2.84
C THR A 298 27.15 -5.98 2.89
N LYS A 299 28.20 -5.28 2.43
CA LYS A 299 28.19 -3.82 2.31
C LYS A 299 27.17 -3.34 1.27
N ALA A 300 27.16 -3.93 0.07
CA ALA A 300 26.22 -3.56 -0.98
C ALA A 300 24.77 -3.87 -0.56
N ILE A 301 24.56 -5.01 0.11
CA ILE A 301 23.25 -5.36 0.70
C ILE A 301 22.83 -4.32 1.74
N SER A 302 23.74 -3.90 2.63
CA SER A 302 23.44 -2.91 3.67
C SER A 302 23.07 -1.55 3.07
N ASP A 303 23.82 -1.09 2.07
CA ASP A 303 23.54 0.15 1.35
C ASP A 303 22.17 0.03 0.63
N CYS A 304 21.92 -1.09 -0.05
CA CYS A 304 20.65 -1.37 -0.74
C CYS A 304 19.43 -1.36 0.20
N ILE A 305 19.57 -1.91 1.41
CA ILE A 305 18.54 -1.88 2.45
C ILE A 305 18.28 -0.45 2.92
N ALA A 306 19.34 0.30 3.25
CA ALA A 306 19.25 1.67 3.74
C ALA A 306 18.60 2.61 2.70
N ASP A 307 18.91 2.42 1.42
CA ASP A 307 18.36 3.21 0.32
C ASP A 307 16.96 2.75 -0.11
N GLN A 308 16.46 1.63 0.44
CA GLN A 308 15.18 1.01 0.06
C GLN A 308 15.07 0.79 -1.46
N THR A 309 16.18 0.39 -2.08
CA THR A 309 16.40 0.33 -3.53
C THR A 309 15.26 -0.35 -4.31
N TYR A 310 14.72 -1.45 -3.76
CA TYR A 310 13.67 -2.26 -4.38
C TYR A 310 12.28 -2.04 -3.77
N ALA A 311 12.08 -1.12 -2.83
CA ALA A 311 10.78 -0.93 -2.18
C ALA A 311 9.66 -0.56 -3.19
N ARG A 312 9.99 0.26 -4.20
CA ARG A 312 9.03 0.58 -5.26
C ARG A 312 8.66 -0.66 -6.08
N TRP A 313 9.66 -1.44 -6.50
CA TRP A 313 9.46 -2.69 -7.23
C TRP A 313 8.61 -3.68 -6.41
N VAL A 314 8.89 -3.86 -5.11
CA VAL A 314 8.08 -4.70 -4.21
C VAL A 314 6.63 -4.22 -4.15
N THR A 315 6.41 -2.91 -4.06
CA THR A 315 5.05 -2.34 -4.04
C THR A 315 4.30 -2.69 -5.33
N GLU A 316 4.94 -2.54 -6.47
CA GLU A 316 4.35 -2.83 -7.78
C GLU A 316 4.07 -4.32 -7.96
N ARG A 317 4.98 -5.21 -7.54
CA ARG A 317 4.76 -6.66 -7.55
C ARG A 317 3.63 -7.07 -6.60
N THR A 318 3.57 -6.48 -5.41
CA THR A 318 2.49 -6.70 -4.44
C THR A 318 1.14 -6.29 -5.02
N ASN A 319 1.07 -5.15 -5.70
CA ASN A 319 -0.14 -4.68 -6.36
C ASN A 319 -0.54 -5.62 -7.52
N ALA A 320 0.40 -6.01 -8.38
CA ALA A 320 0.15 -6.93 -9.48
C ALA A 320 -0.44 -8.27 -8.98
N VAL A 321 0.18 -8.86 -7.95
CA VAL A 321 -0.33 -10.09 -7.31
C VAL A 321 -1.72 -9.86 -6.73
N SER A 322 -1.94 -8.75 -6.00
CA SER A 322 -3.24 -8.40 -5.42
C SER A 322 -4.35 -8.23 -6.47
N ASP A 323 -3.99 -7.72 -7.65
CA ASP A 323 -4.89 -7.57 -8.81
C ASP A 323 -5.11 -8.88 -9.59
N GLY A 324 -4.45 -9.97 -9.18
CA GLY A 324 -4.62 -11.32 -9.72
C GLY A 324 -3.57 -11.76 -10.74
N ASP A 325 -2.49 -10.97 -10.94
CA ASP A 325 -1.31 -11.44 -11.67
C ASP A 325 -0.48 -12.36 -10.78
N ILE A 326 -0.84 -13.65 -10.78
CA ILE A 326 -0.20 -14.70 -10.00
C ILE A 326 0.50 -15.66 -10.98
N PRO A 327 1.75 -15.38 -11.38
CA PRO A 327 2.54 -16.27 -12.22
C PRO A 327 2.53 -17.72 -11.74
N GLY A 328 2.41 -18.65 -12.68
CA GLY A 328 2.40 -20.09 -12.38
C GLY A 328 1.09 -20.63 -11.80
N SER A 329 0.01 -19.83 -11.78
CA SER A 329 -1.30 -20.24 -11.25
C SER A 329 -2.46 -20.03 -12.23
N SER A 330 -3.54 -20.79 -12.04
CA SER A 330 -4.84 -20.55 -12.68
C SER A 330 -5.73 -19.58 -11.90
N LEU A 331 -5.31 -19.19 -10.69
CA LEU A 331 -6.03 -18.26 -9.82
C LEU A 331 -6.23 -16.91 -10.51
N LYS A 332 -7.42 -16.32 -10.30
CA LYS A 332 -7.81 -14.99 -10.81
C LYS A 332 -7.95 -13.94 -9.71
N THR A 333 -7.81 -14.38 -8.46
CA THR A 333 -7.95 -13.53 -7.28
C THR A 333 -6.94 -14.00 -6.28
N PHE A 334 -6.20 -13.06 -5.70
CA PHE A 334 -5.24 -13.36 -4.66
C PHE A 334 -5.97 -13.65 -3.34
N PRO A 335 -5.82 -14.86 -2.76
CA PRO A 335 -6.51 -15.23 -1.53
C PRO A 335 -5.86 -14.61 -0.27
N GLY A 336 -4.69 -14.00 -0.39
CA GLY A 336 -3.88 -13.50 0.72
C GLY A 336 -2.63 -14.36 0.94
N THR A 337 -1.89 -14.04 2.02
CA THR A 337 -0.64 -14.70 2.39
C THR A 337 -0.82 -15.65 3.60
N PRO A 338 -0.11 -16.79 3.64
CA PRO A 338 0.70 -17.32 2.56
C PRO A 338 -0.20 -17.88 1.45
N LEU A 339 0.19 -17.65 0.19
CA LEU A 339 -0.31 -18.41 -0.95
C LEU A 339 0.78 -19.39 -1.36
N VAL A 340 0.50 -20.68 -1.19
CA VAL A 340 1.42 -21.76 -1.56
C VAL A 340 0.81 -22.56 -2.69
N LEU A 341 1.58 -22.72 -3.77
CA LEU A 341 1.22 -23.50 -4.94
C LEU A 341 2.20 -24.66 -5.08
N VAL A 342 1.70 -25.85 -5.40
CA VAL A 342 2.52 -26.99 -5.79
C VAL A 342 2.12 -27.41 -7.20
N ASN A 343 3.04 -27.30 -8.15
CA ASN A 343 2.77 -27.46 -9.59
C ASN A 343 1.57 -26.61 -10.05
N GLY A 344 1.47 -25.38 -9.53
CA GLY A 344 0.38 -24.44 -9.80
C GLY A 344 -0.95 -24.74 -9.10
N GLN A 345 -1.07 -25.85 -8.37
CA GLN A 345 -2.24 -26.18 -7.55
C GLN A 345 -2.13 -25.52 -6.18
N GLN A 346 -3.18 -24.83 -5.75
CA GLN A 346 -3.20 -24.15 -4.45
C GLN A 346 -3.27 -25.16 -3.29
N TYR A 347 -2.33 -25.05 -2.36
CA TYR A 347 -2.43 -25.70 -1.07
C TYR A 347 -3.39 -24.94 -0.17
N GLN A 348 -4.37 -25.65 0.39
CA GLN A 348 -5.30 -25.09 1.37
C GLN A 348 -4.72 -25.32 2.76
N LEU A 349 -4.39 -24.23 3.46
CA LEU A 349 -3.87 -24.27 4.83
C LEU A 349 -4.84 -25.01 5.77
N THR A 350 -4.27 -25.85 6.62
CA THR A 350 -4.99 -26.51 7.71
C THR A 350 -4.87 -25.72 9.02
N ASN A 351 -5.74 -26.01 9.98
CA ASN A 351 -5.66 -25.45 11.33
C ASN A 351 -5.81 -26.59 12.36
N PRO A 352 -4.74 -26.95 13.10
CA PRO A 352 -3.41 -26.33 13.08
C PRO A 352 -2.67 -26.57 11.76
N ILE A 353 -1.71 -25.70 11.43
CA ILE A 353 -0.81 -25.91 10.29
C ILE A 353 0.18 -27.01 10.67
N THR A 354 0.24 -28.09 9.90
CA THR A 354 1.12 -29.24 10.15
C THR A 354 1.94 -29.61 8.92
N ASN A 355 3.07 -30.28 9.13
CA ASN A 355 3.90 -30.77 8.04
C ASN A 355 3.27 -31.95 7.29
N ASP A 356 2.60 -32.85 8.00
CA ASP A 356 2.01 -34.06 7.41
C ASP A 356 0.96 -33.73 6.33
N ASP A 357 0.12 -32.71 6.58
CA ASP A 357 -0.89 -32.24 5.62
C ASP A 357 -0.23 -31.69 4.35
N PHE A 358 0.81 -30.86 4.51
CA PHE A 358 1.52 -30.27 3.39
C PHE A 358 2.31 -31.31 2.59
N ARG A 359 3.00 -32.24 3.25
CA ARG A 359 3.69 -33.36 2.61
C ARG A 359 2.74 -34.22 1.80
N THR A 360 1.57 -34.56 2.35
CA THR A 360 0.54 -35.32 1.64
C THR A 360 0.08 -34.58 0.39
N PHE A 361 -0.15 -33.26 0.50
CA PHE A 361 -0.50 -32.43 -0.64
C PHE A 361 0.59 -32.41 -1.72
N VAL A 362 1.86 -32.25 -1.33
CA VAL A 362 3.00 -32.27 -2.26
C VAL A 362 3.07 -33.59 -3.02
N LEU A 363 2.95 -34.73 -2.33
CA LEU A 363 2.95 -36.06 -2.97
C LEU A 363 1.77 -36.23 -3.94
N SER A 364 0.58 -35.78 -3.55
CA SER A 364 -0.61 -35.84 -4.41
C SER A 364 -0.47 -34.94 -5.65
N ALA A 365 0.07 -33.73 -5.49
CA ALA A 365 0.26 -32.78 -6.57
C ALA A 365 1.38 -33.23 -7.54
N ALA A 366 2.42 -33.90 -7.03
CA ALA A 366 3.48 -34.50 -7.85
C ALA A 366 2.90 -35.60 -8.78
N GLY A 367 2.12 -36.54 -8.23
CA GLY A 367 1.52 -37.63 -8.99
C GLY A 367 0.40 -37.23 -9.96
N SER A 368 -0.08 -35.99 -9.90
CA SER A 368 -1.14 -35.48 -10.79
C SER A 368 -0.61 -34.95 -12.14
N THR A 369 0.72 -34.79 -12.28
CA THR A 369 1.36 -34.24 -13.49
C THR A 369 1.42 -35.23 -14.66
N ASP A 370 1.12 -36.51 -14.44
CA ASP A 370 1.10 -37.58 -15.46
C ASP A 370 -0.11 -37.57 -16.39
N THR A 371 -0.96 -36.53 -16.39
CA THR A 371 -2.08 -36.45 -17.35
C THR A 371 -1.65 -35.86 -18.70
N THR A 372 -0.50 -36.31 -19.23
CA THR A 372 -0.31 -36.35 -20.68
C THR A 372 -1.08 -37.57 -21.16
N ALA A 373 -2.08 -37.34 -22.03
CA ALA A 373 -3.01 -38.35 -22.52
C ALA A 373 -2.30 -39.70 -22.80
N THR A 374 -2.62 -40.71 -22.00
CA THR A 374 -2.31 -42.10 -22.32
C THR A 374 -2.83 -42.38 -23.74
N PRO A 375 -2.01 -42.82 -24.71
CA PRO A 375 -2.54 -43.30 -25.97
C PRO A 375 -3.53 -44.42 -25.64
N THR A 376 -4.78 -44.23 -26.05
CA THR A 376 -5.86 -45.19 -25.85
C THR A 376 -5.36 -46.61 -26.16
N PRO A 377 -5.39 -47.56 -25.22
CA PRO A 377 -5.10 -48.94 -25.57
C PRO A 377 -6.17 -49.36 -26.57
N THR A 378 -5.74 -49.63 -27.80
CA THR A 378 -6.59 -50.25 -28.80
C THR A 378 -6.91 -51.65 -28.28
N SER A 379 -8.12 -51.84 -27.78
CA SER A 379 -8.62 -53.13 -27.34
C SER A 379 -8.60 -54.11 -28.52
N SER A 380 -7.64 -55.04 -28.51
CA SER A 380 -7.72 -56.23 -29.34
C SER A 380 -8.95 -57.03 -28.93
N ALA A 381 -9.89 -57.17 -29.86
CA ALA A 381 -11.07 -58.01 -29.67
C ALA A 381 -10.66 -59.48 -29.58
N THR A 382 -10.77 -60.06 -28.38
CA THR A 382 -10.71 -61.51 -28.16
C THR A 382 -12.07 -62.10 -28.54
N THR A 383 -12.12 -62.86 -29.63
CA THR A 383 -13.29 -63.63 -30.05
C THR A 383 -13.50 -64.83 -29.13
N THR A 384 -14.61 -64.81 -28.39
CA THR A 384 -15.17 -65.95 -27.64
C THR A 384 -15.77 -66.98 -28.60
N PRO A 385 -15.41 -68.29 -28.54
CA PRO A 385 -16.22 -69.33 -29.13
C PRO A 385 -17.31 -69.76 -28.13
N SER A 386 -18.55 -69.69 -28.61
CA SER A 386 -19.77 -70.16 -27.96
C SER A 386 -19.81 -71.69 -27.90
N ALA A 387 -20.34 -72.23 -26.79
CA ALA A 387 -20.54 -73.64 -26.54
C ALA A 387 -21.58 -74.28 -27.50
N SER A 388 -21.39 -75.56 -27.79
CA SER A 388 -22.40 -76.43 -28.41
C SER A 388 -22.46 -77.78 -27.66
N PRO A 389 -23.65 -78.36 -27.41
CA PRO A 389 -23.82 -79.47 -26.48
C PRO A 389 -23.77 -80.87 -27.12
N SER A 390 -23.31 -81.82 -26.29
CA SER A 390 -23.75 -83.21 -26.10
C SER A 390 -24.29 -84.03 -27.28
N ALA A 391 -23.58 -85.13 -27.61
CA ALA A 391 -24.18 -86.34 -28.15
C ALA A 391 -23.41 -87.59 -27.68
N SER A 392 -24.20 -88.60 -27.33
CA SER A 392 -23.88 -89.92 -26.76
C SER A 392 -23.21 -90.91 -27.71
N ALA A 393 -22.91 -92.10 -27.15
CA ALA A 393 -22.55 -93.40 -27.77
C ALA A 393 -21.03 -93.61 -27.95
N SER A 394 -20.43 -94.78 -27.77
CA SER A 394 -20.79 -96.14 -27.30
C SER A 394 -19.47 -96.94 -27.34
N THR A 395 -19.36 -98.02 -26.55
CA THR A 395 -18.48 -99.22 -26.77
C THR A 395 -16.96 -98.97 -26.85
N ASP A 396 -16.07 -99.75 -26.24
CA ASP A 396 -16.07 -101.11 -25.69
C ASP A 396 -14.91 -101.19 -24.67
#